data_AF-A0A917X8S1-F1
#
_entry.id   AF-A0A917X8S1-F1
#
_cell.length_a   1.000
_cell.length_b   1.000
_cell.length_c   1.000
_cell.angle_alpha   90.00
_cell.angle_beta   90.00
_cell.angle_gamma   90.00
#
_symmetry.space_group_name_H-M   'P 1'
#
loop_
_entity.id
_entity.type
_entity.pdbx_description
1 polymer ?
#
loop_
_entity_poly.entity_id
_entity_poly.type
_entity_poly.pdbx_seq_one_letter_code
_entity_poly.pdbx_strand_id
1 'polypeptide(L)'
;MVPVRDRNGLVVLDRDEHVRASTLEGLGALPASFGTIGELAGFDAVALQKYHWVERIDHVHTAGNSSGIVDGASLVVVGSERAGREAGLTPRARIVAAAVSGADPTIMLTGPAPASRKALAKAGLTVGDIDLVEMNEAFAAVVLRFAKDLGFSLEQVNVNGGAIAMGHPLGATGGMLLGTVVDELERRQLRYGLVTLCIGGGMGIATIVERI
;
A
#
# COMPACT_ATOMS: atom_id res chain seq x y z
N MET A 1 15.43 -0.35 -8.31
CA MET A 1 14.69 -0.87 -9.49
C MET A 1 15.68 -1.51 -10.46
N VAL A 2 15.35 -2.66 -11.05
CA VAL A 2 16.20 -3.38 -12.02
C VAL A 2 15.57 -3.23 -13.41
N PRO A 3 16.27 -2.68 -14.41
CA PRO A 3 15.73 -2.54 -15.77
C PRO A 3 15.34 -3.90 -16.38
N VAL A 4 14.18 -3.95 -17.03
CA VAL A 4 13.75 -5.09 -17.84
C VAL A 4 14.52 -5.06 -19.16
N ARG A 5 15.08 -6.20 -19.55
CA ARG A 5 15.83 -6.36 -20.80
C ARG A 5 15.27 -7.50 -21.63
N ASP A 6 15.39 -7.38 -22.95
CA ASP A 6 15.05 -8.44 -23.87
C ASP A 6 16.12 -9.55 -23.86
N ARG A 7 15.91 -10.61 -24.65
CA ARG A 7 16.85 -11.73 -24.79
C ARG A 7 18.23 -11.34 -25.35
N ASN A 8 18.34 -10.16 -25.95
CA ASN A 8 19.56 -9.63 -26.56
C ASN A 8 20.29 -8.64 -25.63
N GLY A 9 19.74 -8.39 -24.44
CA GLY A 9 20.28 -7.45 -23.46
C GLY A 9 19.89 -5.99 -23.69
N LEU A 10 19.00 -5.70 -24.65
CA LEU A 10 18.50 -4.34 -24.88
C LEU A 10 17.48 -3.97 -23.80
N VAL A 11 17.50 -2.71 -23.34
CA VAL A 11 16.56 -2.21 -22.33
C VAL A 11 15.16 -2.12 -22.95
N VAL A 12 14.19 -2.76 -22.30
CA VAL A 12 12.76 -2.69 -22.62
C VAL A 12 12.11 -1.58 -21.80
N LEU A 13 12.35 -1.57 -20.48
CA LEU A 13 11.84 -0.55 -19.56
C LEU A 13 12.76 -0.42 -18.35
N ASP A 14 13.10 0.82 -17.97
CA ASP A 14 14.00 1.17 -16.86
C ASP A 14 13.42 2.22 -15.91
N ARG A 15 12.11 2.47 -16.00
CA ARG A 15 11.36 3.44 -15.19
C ARG A 15 9.92 3.01 -15.01
N ASP A 16 9.26 3.58 -14.01
CA ASP A 16 7.82 3.44 -13.82
C ASP A 16 7.08 4.32 -14.82
N GLU A 17 6.54 3.73 -15.90
CA GLU A 17 5.91 4.49 -16.99
C GLU A 17 4.52 5.04 -16.66
N HIS A 18 3.93 4.62 -15.52
CA HIS A 18 2.63 5.13 -15.08
C HIS A 18 2.71 6.53 -14.48
N VAL A 19 3.90 6.98 -14.07
CA VAL A 19 4.10 8.27 -13.41
C VAL A 19 3.73 9.41 -14.37
N ARG A 20 2.80 10.26 -13.95
CA ARG A 20 2.27 11.37 -14.75
C ARG A 20 2.46 12.69 -14.02
N ALA A 21 2.93 13.70 -14.77
CA ALA A 21 2.75 15.07 -14.34
C ALA A 21 1.24 15.38 -14.31
N SER A 22 0.78 16.03 -13.24
CA SER A 22 -0.63 16.39 -13.07
C SER A 22 -0.77 17.76 -12.41
N THR A 23 -1.96 18.34 -12.54
CA THR A 23 -2.35 19.59 -11.87
C THR A 23 -3.64 19.37 -11.11
N LEU A 24 -3.91 20.18 -10.08
CA LEU A 24 -5.18 20.11 -9.34
C LEU A 24 -6.38 20.32 -10.25
N GLU A 25 -6.29 21.25 -11.20
CA GLU A 25 -7.34 21.49 -12.20
C GLU A 25 -7.57 20.26 -13.08
N GLY A 26 -6.49 19.65 -13.59
CA GLY A 26 -6.58 18.44 -14.42
C GLY A 26 -7.18 17.26 -13.66
N LEU A 27 -6.81 17.08 -12.40
CA LEU A 27 -7.37 16.03 -11.54
C LEU A 27 -8.85 16.28 -11.23
N GLY A 28 -9.23 17.54 -10.99
CA GLY A 28 -10.61 17.95 -10.70
C GLY A 28 -11.56 17.83 -11.90
N ALA A 29 -11.03 17.80 -13.12
CA ALA A 29 -11.81 17.62 -14.34
C ALA A 29 -12.09 16.15 -14.69
N LEU A 30 -11.48 15.18 -13.98
CA LEU A 30 -11.65 13.76 -14.29
C LEU A 30 -13.03 13.26 -13.85
N PRO A 31 -13.72 12.44 -14.69
CA PRO A 31 -14.98 11.85 -14.30
C PRO A 31 -14.78 10.76 -13.24
N ALA A 32 -15.79 10.57 -12.40
CA ALA A 32 -15.86 9.46 -11.46
C ALA A 32 -15.78 8.12 -12.20
N SER A 33 -14.89 7.23 -11.77
CA SER A 33 -14.64 5.96 -12.44
C SER A 33 -15.69 4.89 -12.12
N PHE A 34 -16.36 5.01 -10.97
CA PHE A 34 -17.20 3.93 -10.43
C PHE A 34 -18.69 4.29 -10.32
N GLY A 35 -19.08 5.54 -10.61
CA GLY A 35 -20.47 6.00 -10.49
C GLY A 35 -21.45 5.17 -11.33
N THR A 36 -21.13 4.93 -12.60
CA THR A 36 -21.97 4.14 -13.50
C THR A 36 -22.19 2.71 -13.00
N ILE A 37 -21.14 2.06 -12.49
CA ILE A 37 -21.24 0.70 -11.94
C ILE A 37 -22.03 0.71 -10.63
N GLY A 38 -21.80 1.70 -9.77
CA GLY A 38 -22.53 1.91 -8.52
C GLY A 38 -24.05 1.99 -8.76
N GLU A 39 -24.47 2.87 -9.68
CA GLU A 39 -25.88 3.13 -9.97
C GLU A 39 -26.51 2.05 -10.86
N LEU A 40 -25.97 1.79 -12.05
CA LEU A 40 -26.63 0.95 -13.06
C LEU A 40 -26.54 -0.55 -12.74
N ALA A 41 -25.46 -1.00 -12.09
CA ALA A 41 -25.34 -2.41 -11.68
C ALA A 41 -25.90 -2.66 -10.26
N GLY A 42 -26.39 -1.62 -9.57
CA GLY A 42 -27.07 -1.73 -8.29
C GLY A 42 -26.16 -1.93 -7.07
N PHE A 43 -24.83 -1.79 -7.23
CA PHE A 43 -23.90 -1.97 -6.11
C PHE A 43 -24.06 -0.90 -5.02
N ASP A 44 -24.47 0.33 -5.38
CA ASP A 44 -24.77 1.38 -4.42
C ASP A 44 -25.94 0.96 -3.52
N ALA A 45 -27.00 0.42 -4.11
CA ALA A 45 -28.17 -0.03 -3.36
C ALA A 45 -27.80 -1.15 -2.38
N VAL A 46 -26.95 -2.11 -2.78
CA VAL A 46 -26.47 -3.18 -1.89
C VAL A 46 -25.66 -2.61 -0.72
N ALA A 47 -24.75 -1.66 -0.98
CA ALA A 47 -23.97 -1.03 0.06
C ALA A 47 -24.85 -0.21 1.04
N LEU A 48 -25.80 0.56 0.51
CA LEU A 48 -26.72 1.40 1.29
C LEU A 48 -27.75 0.60 2.08
N GLN A 49 -28.11 -0.62 1.67
CA GLN A 49 -28.93 -1.51 2.50
C GLN A 49 -28.23 -1.85 3.83
N LYS A 50 -26.90 -1.98 3.82
CA LYS A 50 -26.11 -2.20 5.02
C LYS A 50 -25.83 -0.91 5.77
N TYR A 51 -25.33 0.11 5.06
CA TYR A 51 -25.05 1.43 5.60
C TYR A 51 -26.29 2.33 5.49
N HIS A 52 -27.42 1.85 6.03
CA HIS A 52 -28.74 2.45 5.86
C HIS A 52 -28.89 3.87 6.44
N TRP A 53 -27.92 4.32 7.24
CA TRP A 53 -27.86 5.69 7.75
C TRP A 53 -27.16 6.67 6.79
N VAL A 54 -26.60 6.17 5.69
CA VAL A 54 -26.04 6.98 4.60
C VAL A 54 -27.11 7.14 3.54
N GLU A 55 -27.41 8.39 3.17
CA GLU A 55 -28.45 8.68 2.18
C GLU A 55 -27.97 8.38 0.75
N ARG A 56 -26.72 8.72 0.43
CA ARG A 56 -26.14 8.60 -0.91
C ARG A 56 -24.63 8.38 -0.83
N ILE A 57 -24.08 7.58 -1.74
CA ILE A 57 -22.64 7.44 -1.95
C ILE A 57 -22.16 8.58 -2.84
N ASP A 58 -21.12 9.28 -2.40
CA ASP A 58 -20.45 10.29 -3.21
C ASP A 58 -19.27 9.65 -3.97
N HIS A 59 -19.39 9.57 -5.29
CA HIS A 59 -18.41 8.91 -6.16
C HIS A 59 -17.25 9.83 -6.48
N VAL A 60 -16.31 9.94 -5.53
CA VAL A 60 -15.15 10.85 -5.62
C VAL A 60 -13.91 10.24 -6.29
N HIS A 61 -13.90 8.92 -6.49
CA HIS A 61 -12.74 8.23 -7.05
C HIS A 61 -12.75 8.27 -8.58
N THR A 62 -11.63 8.71 -9.13
CA THR A 62 -11.34 8.82 -10.56
C THR A 62 -10.09 8.01 -10.89
N ALA A 63 -9.74 7.94 -12.17
CA ALA A 63 -8.48 7.35 -12.62
C ALA A 63 -7.24 8.09 -12.11
N GLY A 64 -7.37 9.33 -11.62
CA GLY A 64 -6.26 10.13 -11.12
C GLY A 64 -6.02 9.99 -9.61
N ASN A 65 -6.89 9.32 -8.87
CA ASN A 65 -6.77 9.13 -7.41
C ASN A 65 -7.05 7.68 -6.97
N SER A 66 -6.99 6.76 -7.94
CA SER A 66 -7.03 5.31 -7.78
C SER A 66 -5.73 4.71 -8.33
N SER A 67 -5.31 3.55 -7.83
CA SER A 67 -4.09 2.90 -8.31
C SER A 67 -4.14 2.57 -9.80
N GLY A 68 -3.02 2.79 -10.49
CA GLY A 68 -2.87 2.39 -11.89
C GLY A 68 -2.81 0.88 -12.08
N ILE A 69 -3.36 0.37 -13.18
CA ILE A 69 -3.17 -1.03 -13.61
C ILE A 69 -1.83 -1.09 -14.36
N VAL A 70 -0.90 -1.91 -13.86
CA VAL A 70 0.45 -2.04 -14.41
C VAL A 70 0.97 -3.47 -14.30
N ASP A 71 1.96 -3.80 -15.12
CA ASP A 71 2.73 -5.03 -15.04
C ASP A 71 3.95 -4.82 -14.12
N GLY A 72 4.31 -5.85 -13.33
CA GLY A 72 5.47 -5.75 -12.45
C GLY A 72 5.74 -7.02 -11.65
N ALA A 73 6.97 -7.12 -11.13
CA ALA A 73 7.42 -8.22 -10.28
C ALA A 73 8.29 -7.70 -9.13
N SER A 74 8.32 -8.45 -8.03
CA SER A 74 9.18 -8.17 -6.88
C SER A 74 9.79 -9.45 -6.35
N LEU A 75 11.02 -9.37 -5.85
CA LEU A 75 11.69 -10.46 -5.14
C LEU A 75 12.28 -9.95 -3.83
N VAL A 76 12.02 -10.66 -2.74
CA VAL A 76 12.59 -10.38 -1.42
C VAL A 76 13.26 -11.65 -0.91
N VAL A 77 14.54 -11.53 -0.53
CA VAL A 77 15.30 -12.63 0.06
C VAL A 77 15.13 -12.57 1.58
N VAL A 78 14.56 -13.62 2.16
CA VAL A 78 14.36 -13.75 3.60
C VAL A 78 15.08 -14.99 4.09
N GLY A 79 15.79 -14.88 5.21
CA GLY A 79 16.55 -15.98 5.77
C GLY A 79 16.82 -15.81 7.26
N SER A 80 17.28 -16.88 7.88
CA SER A 80 17.83 -16.82 9.23
C SER A 80 19.20 -16.13 9.21
N GLU A 81 19.61 -15.60 10.36
CA GLU A 81 20.95 -15.04 10.56
C GLU A 81 22.07 -16.04 10.21
N ARG A 82 21.87 -17.34 10.54
CA ARG A 82 22.80 -18.41 10.15
C ARG A 82 22.95 -18.53 8.64
N ALA A 83 21.83 -18.58 7.91
CA ALA A 83 21.85 -18.68 6.45
C ALA A 83 22.50 -17.46 5.80
N GLY A 84 22.25 -16.26 6.32
CA GLY A 84 22.93 -15.04 5.86
C GLY A 84 24.44 -15.09 6.06
N ARG A 85 24.91 -15.53 7.24
CA ARG A 85 26.35 -15.73 7.52
C ARG A 85 26.99 -16.77 6.61
N GLU A 86 26.35 -17.93 6.45
CA GLU A 86 26.85 -19.02 5.59
C GLU A 86 26.97 -18.59 4.11
N ALA A 87 26.06 -17.72 3.66
CA ALA A 87 26.07 -17.18 2.30
C ALA A 87 26.91 -15.88 2.14
N GLY A 88 27.51 -15.36 3.21
CA GLY A 88 28.27 -14.10 3.18
C GLY A 88 27.42 -12.86 2.89
N LEU A 89 26.13 -12.87 3.26
CA LEU A 89 25.18 -11.78 2.99
C LEU A 89 25.04 -10.87 4.22
N THR A 90 25.01 -9.56 3.99
CA THR A 90 24.73 -8.55 5.02
C THR A 90 23.21 -8.37 5.18
N PRO A 91 22.64 -8.54 6.39
CA PRO A 91 21.22 -8.29 6.60
C PRO A 91 20.92 -6.80 6.55
N ARG A 92 19.78 -6.43 5.95
CA ARG A 92 19.32 -5.04 5.79
C ARG A 92 18.26 -4.65 6.82
N ALA A 93 17.35 -5.58 7.09
CA ALA A 93 16.25 -5.38 8.02
C ALA A 93 15.80 -6.71 8.65
N ARG A 94 15.07 -6.61 9.76
CA ARG A 94 14.44 -7.70 10.50
C ARG A 94 12.92 -7.58 10.41
N ILE A 95 12.23 -8.68 10.11
CA ILE A 95 10.77 -8.75 10.27
C ILE A 95 10.48 -8.88 11.77
N VAL A 96 9.91 -7.84 12.38
CA VAL A 96 9.61 -7.79 13.82
C VAL A 96 8.29 -8.52 14.11
N ALA A 97 7.26 -8.20 13.34
CA ALA A 97 5.95 -8.83 13.45
C ALA A 97 5.20 -8.77 12.13
N ALA A 98 4.34 -9.76 11.90
CA ALA A 98 3.33 -9.72 10.86
C ALA A 98 1.98 -10.16 11.45
N ALA A 99 0.91 -9.54 10.96
CA ALA A 99 -0.45 -9.83 11.38
C ALA A 99 -1.43 -9.74 10.21
N VAL A 100 -2.39 -10.66 10.19
CA VAL A 100 -3.59 -10.61 9.35
C VAL A 100 -4.80 -10.34 10.24
N SER A 101 -5.68 -9.46 9.75
CA SER A 101 -6.97 -9.14 10.36
C SER A 101 -7.97 -8.78 9.26
N GLY A 102 -9.13 -8.25 9.63
CA GLY A 102 -10.14 -7.83 8.68
C GLY A 102 -11.21 -6.96 9.31
N ALA A 103 -12.09 -6.49 8.47
CA ALA A 103 -13.22 -5.64 8.77
C ALA A 103 -14.41 -6.05 7.89
N ASP A 104 -15.43 -5.19 7.85
CA ASP A 104 -16.64 -5.43 7.08
C ASP A 104 -16.33 -5.58 5.57
N PRO A 105 -16.76 -6.70 4.93
CA PRO A 105 -16.54 -6.91 3.49
C PRO A 105 -17.31 -5.95 2.58
N THR A 106 -18.35 -5.24 3.07
CA THR A 106 -19.13 -4.30 2.25
C THR A 106 -18.37 -2.98 2.01
N ILE A 107 -17.85 -2.33 3.05
CA ILE A 107 -16.90 -1.20 2.86
C ILE A 107 -15.53 -1.68 2.39
N MET A 108 -15.22 -2.96 2.63
CA MET A 108 -14.12 -3.76 2.07
C MET A 108 -12.70 -3.32 2.44
N LEU A 109 -12.37 -2.04 2.36
CA LEU A 109 -10.99 -1.55 2.33
C LEU A 109 -10.54 -0.94 3.67
N THR A 110 -11.21 -1.29 4.77
CA THR A 110 -10.88 -0.83 6.13
C THR A 110 -10.05 -1.86 6.92
N GLY A 111 -9.66 -2.98 6.31
CA GLY A 111 -8.80 -4.01 6.91
C GLY A 111 -7.38 -3.59 7.35
N PRO A 112 -6.72 -2.57 6.74
CA PRO A 112 -5.35 -2.17 7.12
C PRO A 112 -5.21 -1.72 8.58
N ALA A 113 -6.16 -0.94 9.10
CA ALA A 113 -6.10 -0.41 10.46
C ALA A 113 -6.12 -1.51 11.54
N PRO A 114 -7.08 -2.47 11.56
CA PRO A 114 -7.06 -3.55 12.55
C PRO A 114 -5.86 -4.49 12.38
N ALA A 115 -5.39 -4.74 11.14
CA ALA A 115 -4.18 -5.53 10.90
C ALA A 115 -2.94 -4.85 11.51
N SER A 116 -2.81 -3.54 11.33
CA SER A 116 -1.70 -2.73 11.84
C SER A 116 -1.71 -2.64 13.37
N ARG A 117 -2.88 -2.42 14.00
CA ARG A 117 -3.01 -2.48 15.47
C ARG A 117 -2.56 -3.82 16.03
N LYS A 118 -2.93 -4.92 15.36
CA LYS A 118 -2.54 -6.27 15.76
C LYS A 118 -1.03 -6.53 15.57
N ALA A 119 -0.43 -6.04 14.49
CA ALA A 119 1.02 -6.15 14.27
C ALA A 119 1.80 -5.35 15.32
N LEU A 120 1.39 -4.12 15.61
CA LEU A 120 1.96 -3.26 16.65
C LEU A 120 1.91 -3.92 18.02
N ALA A 121 0.72 -4.41 18.41
CA ALA A 121 0.55 -5.12 19.68
C ALA A 121 1.44 -6.37 19.78
N LYS A 122 1.56 -7.15 18.69
CA LYS A 122 2.43 -8.33 18.63
C LYS A 122 3.92 -7.98 18.74
N ALA A 123 4.31 -6.82 18.22
CA ALA A 123 5.68 -6.31 18.32
C ALA A 123 5.99 -5.62 19.67
N GLY A 124 4.97 -5.34 20.49
CA GLY A 124 5.11 -4.50 21.68
C GLY A 124 5.43 -3.04 21.35
N LEU A 125 4.98 -2.56 20.18
CA LEU A 125 5.21 -1.20 19.68
C LEU A 125 3.90 -0.40 19.65
N THR A 126 4.04 0.91 19.60
CA THR A 126 2.96 1.87 19.43
C THR A 126 3.09 2.60 18.09
N VAL A 127 2.06 3.36 17.72
CA VAL A 127 2.07 4.21 16.52
C VAL A 127 3.24 5.19 16.55
N GLY A 128 3.59 5.72 17.73
CA GLY A 128 4.69 6.68 17.90
C GLY A 128 6.09 6.08 17.74
N ASP A 129 6.21 4.75 17.75
CA ASP A 129 7.49 4.06 17.51
C ASP A 129 7.77 3.84 16.02
N ILE A 130 6.78 4.04 15.14
CA ILE A 130 6.92 3.80 13.70
C ILE A 130 7.40 5.08 13.02
N ASP A 131 8.54 5.01 12.34
CA ASP A 131 9.12 6.14 11.64
C ASP A 131 8.45 6.36 10.28
N LEU A 132 8.26 5.27 9.51
CA LEU A 132 7.70 5.29 8.16
C LEU A 132 6.58 4.27 7.99
N VAL A 133 5.59 4.63 7.17
CA VAL A 133 4.50 3.74 6.79
C VAL A 133 4.41 3.65 5.27
N GLU A 134 4.42 2.42 4.76
CA GLU A 134 4.11 2.12 3.36
C GLU A 134 2.75 1.41 3.29
N MET A 135 1.73 2.14 2.86
CA MET A 135 0.39 1.65 2.66
C MET A 135 0.03 1.65 1.19
N ASN A 136 -0.42 0.51 0.66
CA ASN A 136 -0.85 0.43 -0.73
C ASN A 136 -1.96 1.46 -1.04
N GLU A 137 -1.74 2.28 -2.07
CA GLU A 137 -2.64 3.34 -2.51
C GLU A 137 -3.68 2.83 -3.49
N ALA A 138 -4.46 1.81 -3.10
CA ALA A 138 -5.54 1.31 -3.96
C ALA A 138 -6.50 2.45 -4.34
N PHE A 139 -6.85 3.29 -3.35
CA PHE A 139 -7.65 4.49 -3.51
C PHE A 139 -7.22 5.55 -2.48
N ALA A 140 -7.23 6.83 -2.87
CA ALA A 140 -6.81 7.93 -1.98
C ALA A 140 -7.55 7.94 -0.63
N ALA A 141 -8.87 7.74 -0.65
CA ALA A 141 -9.69 7.72 0.57
C ALA A 141 -9.28 6.62 1.57
N VAL A 142 -8.74 5.49 1.10
CA VAL A 142 -8.32 4.37 1.94
C VAL A 142 -7.09 4.75 2.76
N VAL A 143 -6.11 5.42 2.13
CA VAL A 143 -4.91 5.95 2.80
C VAL A 143 -5.27 7.01 3.82
N LEU A 144 -6.10 7.99 3.43
CA LEU A 144 -6.55 9.06 4.33
C LEU A 144 -7.30 8.51 5.54
N ARG A 145 -8.17 7.52 5.33
CA ARG A 145 -8.91 6.87 6.41
C ARG A 145 -7.98 6.13 7.35
N PHE A 146 -7.03 5.37 6.83
CA PHE A 146 -6.07 4.63 7.64
C PHE A 146 -5.20 5.56 8.49
N ALA A 147 -4.64 6.60 7.88
CA ALA A 147 -3.79 7.57 8.59
C ALA A 147 -4.58 8.24 9.73
N LYS A 148 -5.84 8.63 9.46
CA LYS A 148 -6.76 9.16 10.47
C LYS A 148 -7.06 8.17 11.58
N ASP A 149 -7.36 6.92 11.26
CA ASP A 149 -7.76 5.90 12.23
C ASP A 149 -6.63 5.56 13.22
N LEU A 150 -5.38 5.56 12.75
CA LEU A 150 -4.21 5.26 13.58
C LEU A 150 -3.50 6.49 14.15
N GLY A 151 -3.76 7.68 13.61
CA GLY A 151 -3.09 8.92 14.02
C GLY A 151 -1.70 9.09 13.42
N PHE A 152 -1.46 8.54 12.23
CA PHE A 152 -0.21 8.79 11.49
C PHE A 152 -0.24 10.16 10.80
N SER A 153 0.89 10.85 10.78
CA SER A 153 1.08 12.03 9.93
C SER A 153 1.22 11.59 8.47
N LEU A 154 0.65 12.35 7.54
CA LEU A 154 0.85 12.11 6.10
C LEU A 154 2.31 12.34 5.67
N GLU A 155 3.12 13.02 6.50
CA GLU A 155 4.57 13.15 6.27
C GLU A 155 5.35 11.85 6.56
N GLN A 156 4.71 10.87 7.19
CA GLN A 156 5.27 9.55 7.48
C GLN A 156 4.73 8.46 6.54
N VAL A 157 3.61 8.72 5.85
CA VAL A 157 2.90 7.73 5.03
C VAL A 157 3.26 7.92 3.56
N ASN A 158 3.75 6.86 2.90
CA ASN A 158 4.05 6.81 1.47
C ASN A 158 4.97 7.96 1.03
N VAL A 159 6.06 8.17 1.77
CA VAL A 159 6.94 9.35 1.61
C VAL A 159 7.66 9.41 0.27
N ASN A 160 7.71 8.29 -0.46
CA ASN A 160 8.30 8.17 -1.79
C ASN A 160 7.24 8.06 -2.90
N GLY A 161 5.97 8.41 -2.60
CA GLY A 161 4.83 8.18 -3.46
C GLY A 161 4.33 6.73 -3.37
N GLY A 162 3.27 6.40 -4.12
CA GLY A 162 2.71 5.06 -4.11
C GLY A 162 1.98 4.69 -5.39
N ALA A 163 1.03 3.76 -5.27
CA ALA A 163 0.40 3.09 -6.39
C ALA A 163 -0.50 3.98 -7.26
N ILE A 164 -0.93 5.16 -6.78
CA ILE A 164 -1.62 6.13 -7.64
C ILE A 164 -0.64 6.67 -8.71
N ALA A 165 0.63 6.87 -8.35
CA ALA A 165 1.64 7.36 -9.26
C ALA A 165 2.34 6.24 -10.04
N MET A 166 2.76 5.17 -9.35
CA MET A 166 3.61 4.11 -9.92
C MET A 166 2.83 2.88 -10.40
N GLY A 167 1.57 2.74 -9.97
CA GLY A 167 0.71 1.60 -10.29
C GLY A 167 0.73 0.48 -9.26
N HIS A 168 -0.22 -0.45 -9.41
CA HIS A 168 -0.46 -1.60 -8.52
C HIS A 168 -0.43 -2.93 -9.30
N PRO A 169 0.73 -3.59 -9.42
CA PRO A 169 0.86 -4.92 -10.05
C PRO A 169 0.39 -6.04 -9.08
N LEU A 170 -0.78 -5.86 -8.47
CA LEU A 170 -1.47 -6.76 -7.55
C LEU A 170 -0.51 -7.59 -6.66
N GLY A 171 -0.24 -8.84 -7.04
CA GLY A 171 0.57 -9.80 -6.28
C GLY A 171 2.02 -9.40 -6.03
N ALA A 172 2.62 -8.51 -6.83
CA ALA A 172 3.99 -8.03 -6.63
C ALA A 172 4.07 -6.85 -5.65
N THR A 173 2.96 -6.14 -5.41
CA THR A 173 3.00 -4.85 -4.71
C THR A 173 3.47 -4.97 -3.27
N GLY A 174 3.08 -6.03 -2.57
CA GLY A 174 3.52 -6.23 -1.18
C GLY A 174 5.05 -6.34 -1.04
N GLY A 175 5.71 -7.01 -1.98
CA GLY A 175 7.17 -7.10 -2.02
C GLY A 175 7.83 -5.79 -2.45
N MET A 176 7.21 -5.04 -3.36
CA MET A 176 7.67 -3.70 -3.76
C MET A 176 7.66 -2.74 -2.57
N LEU A 177 6.53 -2.62 -1.87
CA LEU A 177 6.39 -1.73 -0.71
C LEU A 177 7.35 -2.10 0.42
N LEU A 178 7.58 -3.40 0.63
CA LEU A 178 8.58 -3.87 1.60
C LEU A 178 10.00 -3.46 1.22
N GLY A 179 10.35 -3.54 -0.07
CA GLY A 179 11.63 -3.02 -0.57
C GLY A 179 11.74 -1.51 -0.37
N THR A 180 10.70 -0.76 -0.76
CA THR A 180 10.64 0.71 -0.62
C THR A 180 10.86 1.16 0.82
N VAL A 181 10.16 0.56 1.79
CA VAL A 181 10.33 0.97 3.20
C VAL A 181 11.73 0.66 3.72
N VAL A 182 12.32 -0.49 3.34
CA VAL A 182 13.67 -0.87 3.80
C VAL A 182 14.72 0.07 3.21
N ASP A 183 14.64 0.34 1.90
CA ASP A 183 15.53 1.29 1.23
C ASP A 183 15.42 2.69 1.87
N GLU A 184 14.21 3.14 2.20
CA GLU A 184 13.98 4.48 2.77
C GLU A 184 14.41 4.59 4.24
N LEU A 185 14.20 3.55 5.05
CA LEU A 185 14.73 3.49 6.41
C LEU A 185 16.26 3.57 6.42
N GLU A 186 16.93 2.84 5.51
CA GLU A 186 18.38 2.93 5.34
C GLU A 186 18.82 4.33 4.89
N ARG A 187 18.16 4.89 3.87
CA ARG A 187 18.50 6.21 3.34
C ARG A 187 18.37 7.31 4.39
N ARG A 188 17.36 7.24 5.27
CA ARG A 188 17.11 8.22 6.34
C ARG A 188 17.74 7.85 7.69
N GLN A 189 18.39 6.68 7.80
CA GLN A 189 18.91 6.15 9.06
C GLN A 189 17.85 5.99 10.16
N LEU A 190 16.60 5.73 9.78
CA LEU A 190 15.46 5.50 10.67
C LEU A 190 15.39 4.03 11.11
N ARG A 191 14.49 3.69 12.03
CA ARG A 191 14.48 2.38 12.67
C ARG A 191 13.31 1.50 12.22
N TYR A 192 12.07 1.91 12.46
CA TYR A 192 10.90 1.06 12.27
C TYR A 192 10.04 1.51 11.09
N GLY A 193 9.69 0.54 10.24
CA GLY A 193 8.75 0.70 9.14
C GLY A 193 7.53 -0.19 9.30
N LEU A 194 6.36 0.30 8.94
CA LEU A 194 5.12 -0.48 8.87
C LEU A 194 4.65 -0.57 7.42
N VAL A 195 4.47 -1.77 6.89
CA VAL A 195 3.91 -2.02 5.56
C VAL A 195 2.52 -2.60 5.70
N THR A 196 1.51 -2.06 5.00
CA THR A 196 0.14 -2.58 5.07
C THR A 196 -0.64 -2.47 3.76
N LEU A 197 -1.55 -3.42 3.54
CA LEU A 197 -2.39 -3.47 2.34
C LEU A 197 -3.82 -3.82 2.71
N CYS A 198 -4.78 -3.17 2.02
CA CYS A 198 -6.17 -3.61 1.98
C CYS A 198 -6.31 -4.78 1.01
N ILE A 199 -7.26 -5.68 1.27
CA ILE A 199 -7.48 -6.88 0.47
C ILE A 199 -8.99 -7.04 0.26
N GLY A 200 -9.38 -7.53 -0.92
CA GLY A 200 -10.77 -7.81 -1.25
C GLY A 200 -11.48 -8.67 -0.20
N GLY A 201 -12.76 -8.41 0.03
CA GLY A 201 -13.55 -9.13 1.04
C GLY A 201 -13.28 -8.70 2.49
N GLY A 202 -12.73 -7.50 2.73
CA GLY A 202 -12.60 -6.97 4.09
C GLY A 202 -11.28 -7.29 4.77
N MET A 203 -10.35 -7.99 4.12
CA MET A 203 -9.11 -8.44 4.75
C MET A 203 -8.04 -7.33 4.78
N GLY A 204 -7.09 -7.47 5.70
CA GLY A 204 -5.90 -6.63 5.76
C GLY A 204 -4.70 -7.39 6.32
N ILE A 205 -3.52 -6.99 5.85
CA ILE A 205 -2.24 -7.51 6.34
C ILE A 205 -1.34 -6.34 6.72
N ALA A 206 -0.56 -6.51 7.78
CA ALA A 206 0.48 -5.57 8.18
C ALA A 206 1.76 -6.31 8.57
N THR A 207 2.90 -5.74 8.21
CA THR A 207 4.24 -6.22 8.54
C THR A 207 5.07 -5.07 9.08
N ILE A 208 5.70 -5.26 10.23
CA ILE A 208 6.64 -4.32 10.83
C ILE A 208 8.05 -4.83 10.57
N VAL A 209 8.90 -3.94 10.07
CA VAL A 209 10.33 -4.18 9.88
C VAL A 209 11.17 -3.21 10.72
N GLU A 210 12.35 -3.67 11.11
CA GLU A 210 13.37 -2.87 11.78
C GLU A 210 14.64 -2.89 10.94
N ARG A 211 15.22 -1.72 10.64
CA ARG A 211 16.53 -1.62 10.01
C ARG A 211 17.62 -2.14 10.96
N ILE A 212 18.56 -2.92 10.42
CA ILE A 212 19.74 -3.43 11.15
C ILE A 212 20.95 -2.52 10.92
#